data_AF-A0A5J9ULP6-F1
#
_entry.id   AF-A0A5J9ULP6-F1
#
_cell.length_a   1.000
_cell.length_b   1.000
_cell.length_c   1.000
_cell.angle_alpha   90.00
_cell.angle_beta   90.00
_cell.angle_gamma   90.00
#
_symmetry.space_group_name_H-M   'P 1'
#
loop_
_entity.id
_entity.type
_entity.pdbx_description
1 polymer ?
#
loop_
_entity_poly.entity_id
_entity_poly.type
_entity_poly.pdbx_seq_one_letter_code
_entity_poly.pdbx_strand_id
1 'polypeptide(L)'
;MAFQRSQACSLLLALVLSLQLTAGSSTGDVGVYWGRNKDEGTLREACDTGKYSTVIISFLSAFGHGYYKLDVAGHRLAGVGDDIKHCKRNGILKQAS
;
A
#
# COMPACT_ATOMS: atom_id res chain seq x y z
N MET A 1 -51.50 -15.63 -1.81
CA MET A 1 -50.54 -16.06 -0.76
C MET A 1 -49.21 -16.59 -1.32
N ALA A 2 -49.16 -17.40 -2.39
CA ALA A 2 -47.90 -17.95 -2.93
C ALA A 2 -47.01 -16.92 -3.66
N PHE A 3 -47.61 -15.93 -4.34
CA PHE A 3 -46.91 -14.92 -5.12
C PHE A 3 -46.09 -13.93 -4.26
N GLN A 4 -46.61 -13.57 -3.07
CA GLN A 4 -45.89 -12.72 -2.10
C GLN A 4 -44.69 -13.43 -1.46
N ARG A 5 -44.75 -14.75 -1.26
CA ARG A 5 -43.64 -15.55 -0.72
C ARG A 5 -42.48 -15.65 -1.73
N SER A 6 -42.81 -15.74 -3.02
CA SER A 6 -41.82 -15.75 -4.11
C SER A 6 -41.08 -14.41 -4.21
N GLN A 7 -41.80 -13.29 -4.19
CA GLN A 7 -41.18 -11.95 -4.25
C GLN A 7 -40.30 -11.65 -3.03
N ALA A 8 -40.71 -12.04 -1.82
CA ALA A 8 -39.90 -11.87 -0.62
C ALA A 8 -38.58 -12.68 -0.70
N CYS A 9 -38.63 -13.92 -1.18
CA CYS A 9 -37.42 -14.73 -1.42
C CYS A 9 -36.51 -14.10 -2.47
N SER A 10 -37.05 -13.59 -3.57
CA SER A 10 -36.26 -12.92 -4.61
C SER A 10 -35.58 -11.64 -4.11
N LEU A 11 -36.27 -10.85 -3.27
CA LEU A 11 -35.71 -9.64 -2.66
C LEU A 11 -34.62 -9.96 -1.62
N LEU A 12 -34.83 -11.00 -0.80
CA LEU A 12 -33.82 -11.49 0.13
C LEU A 12 -32.58 -12.00 -0.59
N LEU A 13 -32.75 -12.73 -1.69
CA LEU A 13 -31.64 -13.22 -2.50
C LEU A 13 -30.87 -12.04 -3.12
N ALA A 14 -31.57 -11.06 -3.68
CA ALA A 14 -30.96 -9.85 -4.24
C ALA A 14 -30.18 -9.04 -3.18
N LEU A 15 -30.72 -8.93 -1.95
CA LEU A 15 -30.06 -8.24 -0.84
C LEU A 15 -28.78 -8.98 -0.41
N VAL A 16 -28.81 -10.31 -0.30
CA VAL A 16 -27.65 -11.13 0.03
C VAL A 16 -26.57 -11.03 -1.05
N LEU A 17 -26.95 -11.04 -2.34
CA LEU A 17 -26.04 -10.86 -3.47
C LEU A 17 -25.41 -9.46 -3.49
N SER A 18 -26.16 -8.41 -3.15
CA SER A 18 -25.63 -7.04 -3.09
C SER A 18 -24.61 -6.83 -1.97
N LEU A 19 -24.68 -7.61 -0.89
CA LEU A 19 -23.74 -7.52 0.24
C LEU A 19 -22.38 -8.17 -0.05
N GLN A 20 -22.30 -9.08 -1.03
CA GLN A 20 -21.03 -9.74 -1.39
C GLN A 20 -20.13 -8.88 -2.29
N LEU A 21 -20.66 -7.82 -2.90
CA LEU A 21 -19.92 -6.99 -3.85
C LEU A 21 -19.03 -5.93 -3.18
N THR A 22 -19.04 -5.84 -1.84
CA THR A 22 -18.14 -4.96 -1.08
C THR A 22 -16.88 -5.67 -0.58
N ALA A 23 -16.63 -6.91 -1.02
CA ALA A 23 -15.35 -7.56 -0.79
C ALA A 23 -14.30 -6.79 -1.61
N GLY A 24 -13.54 -5.96 -0.89
CA GLY A 24 -12.60 -4.99 -1.45
C GLY A 24 -11.79 -5.60 -2.58
N SER A 25 -11.74 -4.88 -3.70
CA SER A 25 -10.78 -5.14 -4.76
C SER A 25 -9.40 -5.21 -4.11
N SER A 26 -8.81 -6.40 -4.04
CA SER A 26 -7.37 -6.54 -3.92
C SER A 26 -6.79 -5.95 -5.19
N THR A 27 -6.66 -4.62 -5.19
CA THR A 27 -5.78 -3.91 -6.12
C THR A 27 -4.49 -4.70 -6.11
N GLY A 28 -4.15 -5.34 -7.24
CA GLY A 28 -2.99 -6.24 -7.30
C GLY A 28 -1.77 -5.58 -6.68
N ASP A 29 -0.90 -6.35 -6.03
CA ASP A 29 0.21 -5.79 -5.26
C ASP A 29 1.04 -4.80 -6.10
N VAL A 30 0.84 -3.49 -5.89
CA VAL A 30 1.54 -2.43 -6.63
C VAL A 30 2.76 -2.02 -5.82
N GLY A 31 3.93 -2.35 -6.36
CA GLY A 31 5.24 -1.89 -5.88
C GLY A 31 5.62 -0.54 -6.51
N VAL A 32 6.16 0.38 -5.71
CA VAL A 32 6.75 1.64 -6.20
C VAL A 32 8.15 1.84 -5.64
N TYR A 33 9.04 2.41 -6.44
CA TYR A 33 10.36 2.85 -5.99
C TYR A 33 10.29 4.28 -5.46
N TRP A 34 10.88 4.51 -4.29
CA TRP A 34 11.00 5.83 -3.65
C TRP A 34 12.48 6.12 -3.35
N GLY A 35 12.92 7.36 -3.54
CA GLY A 35 14.29 7.80 -3.26
C GLY A 35 15.09 8.18 -4.53
N ARG A 36 14.45 8.24 -5.70
CA ARG A 36 15.13 8.57 -6.96
C ARG A 36 14.99 10.04 -7.34
N ASN A 37 14.06 10.77 -6.74
CA ASN A 37 13.84 12.19 -7.02
C ASN A 37 13.42 12.93 -5.75
N LYS A 38 14.18 13.95 -5.34
CA LYS A 38 13.85 14.76 -4.16
C LYS A 38 12.44 15.38 -4.19
N ASP A 39 11.87 15.58 -5.38
CA ASP A 39 10.56 16.22 -5.56
C ASP A 39 9.40 15.21 -5.59
N GLU A 40 9.66 13.92 -5.31
CA GLU A 40 8.63 12.85 -5.28
C GLU A 40 7.79 12.83 -3.99
N GLY A 41 8.09 13.71 -3.03
CA GLY A 41 7.47 13.75 -1.71
C GLY A 41 8.13 12.81 -0.70
N THR A 42 7.62 12.82 0.52
CA THR A 42 8.13 12.02 1.64
C THR A 42 7.71 10.56 1.55
N LEU A 43 8.47 9.68 2.22
CA LEU A 43 8.12 8.26 2.30
C LEU A 43 6.76 8.05 2.98
N ARG A 44 6.45 8.85 4.00
CA ARG A 44 5.13 8.83 4.66
C ARG A 44 4.00 9.16 3.70
N GLU A 45 4.13 10.23 2.90
CA GLU A 45 3.11 10.59 1.92
C GLU A 45 2.87 9.46 0.93
N ALA A 46 3.93 8.81 0.42
CA ALA A 46 3.80 7.67 -0.48
C ALA A 46 2.98 6.53 0.17
N CYS A 47 3.24 6.22 1.43
CA CYS A 47 2.49 5.19 2.17
C CYS A 47 1.04 5.60 2.46
N ASP A 48 0.80 6.87 2.75
CA ASP A 48 -0.53 7.37 3.09
C ASP A 48 -1.45 7.51 1.85
N THR A 49 -0.91 7.46 0.63
CA THR A 49 -1.73 7.45 -0.60
C THR A 49 -2.69 6.27 -0.68
N GLY A 50 -2.38 5.14 -0.03
CA GLY A 50 -3.14 3.89 -0.13
C GLY A 50 -3.14 3.27 -1.54
N LYS A 51 -2.32 3.79 -2.46
CA LYS A 51 -2.22 3.32 -3.85
C LYS A 51 -1.23 2.18 -4.04
N TYR A 52 -0.31 2.02 -3.10
CA TYR A 52 0.80 1.07 -3.18
C TYR A 52 0.70 0.07 -2.03
N SER A 53 0.95 -1.20 -2.32
CA SER A 53 1.05 -2.24 -1.30
C SER A 53 2.50 -2.52 -0.89
N THR A 54 3.46 -2.05 -1.71
CA THR A 54 4.89 -2.13 -1.43
C THR A 54 5.58 -0.83 -1.85
N VAL A 55 6.36 -0.24 -0.94
CA VAL A 55 7.30 0.84 -1.27
C VAL A 55 8.72 0.32 -1.10
N ILE A 56 9.51 0.40 -2.17
CA ILE A 56 10.91 0.00 -2.24
C ILE A 56 11.77 1.26 -2.15
N ILE A 57 12.53 1.39 -1.06
CA ILE A 57 13.49 2.50 -0.91
C ILE A 57 14.68 2.22 -1.83
N SER A 58 15.04 3.17 -2.68
CA SER A 58 16.09 3.01 -3.67
C SER A 58 16.89 4.30 -3.87
N PHE A 59 18.23 4.25 -3.99
CA PHE A 59 19.07 3.05 -4.08
C PHE A 59 20.19 3.01 -3.03
N LEU A 60 20.53 1.80 -2.59
CA LEU A 60 21.79 1.53 -1.89
C LEU A 60 22.96 1.63 -2.89
N SER A 61 23.48 2.84 -3.06
CA SER A 61 24.54 3.17 -4.02
C SER A 61 25.87 2.42 -3.83
N ALA A 62 26.17 1.92 -2.62
CA ALA A 62 27.32 1.07 -2.37
C ALA A 62 27.04 0.10 -1.23
N PHE A 63 27.48 -1.15 -1.38
CA PHE A 63 27.41 -2.18 -0.34
C PHE A 63 28.62 -3.13 -0.43
N GLY A 64 29.11 -3.59 0.73
CA GLY A 64 30.20 -4.57 0.81
C GLY A 64 31.22 -4.27 1.91
N HIS A 65 31.88 -5.30 2.46
CA HIS A 65 32.92 -5.17 3.50
C HIS A 65 32.51 -4.29 4.71
N GLY A 66 31.25 -4.35 5.14
CA GLY A 66 30.72 -3.56 6.26
C GLY A 66 30.42 -2.09 5.92
N TYR A 67 30.60 -1.69 4.67
CA TYR A 67 30.24 -0.36 4.18
C TYR A 67 28.93 -0.40 3.42
N TYR A 68 28.04 0.54 3.74
CA TYR A 68 26.75 0.71 3.11
C TYR A 68 26.51 2.20 2.88
N LYS A 69 26.19 2.60 1.64
CA LYS A 69 25.88 3.98 1.29
C LYS A 69 24.51 4.04 0.65
N LEU A 70 23.58 4.66 1.36
CA LEU A 70 22.24 4.94 0.86
C LEU A 70 22.24 6.27 0.08
N ASP A 71 21.77 6.25 -1.16
CA ASP A 71 21.54 7.44 -1.98
C ASP A 71 20.06 7.56 -2.31
N VAL A 72 19.39 8.47 -1.62
CA VAL A 72 17.98 8.80 -1.80
C VAL A 72 17.81 10.15 -2.48
N ALA A 73 18.65 10.45 -3.48
CA ALA A 73 18.56 11.63 -4.33
C ALA A 73 18.49 12.97 -3.57
N GLY A 74 19.10 13.04 -2.38
CA GLY A 74 19.11 14.24 -1.52
C GLY A 74 17.96 14.36 -0.52
N HIS A 75 17.10 13.34 -0.37
CA HIS A 75 16.11 13.31 0.72
C HIS A 75 16.78 13.38 2.09
N ARG A 76 16.14 14.09 3.03
CA ARG A 76 16.61 14.17 4.41
C ARG A 76 16.46 12.81 5.08
N LEU A 77 17.58 12.18 5.43
CA LEU A 77 17.58 10.89 6.14
C LEU A 77 16.98 10.98 7.55
N ALA A 78 17.07 12.16 8.18
CA ALA A 78 16.42 12.44 9.45
C ALA A 78 14.89 12.35 9.29
N GLY A 79 14.27 11.36 9.95
CA GLY A 79 12.82 11.10 9.89
C GLY A 79 12.42 9.89 9.05
N VAL A 80 13.25 9.47 8.08
CA VAL A 80 12.95 8.29 7.23
C VAL A 80 12.74 7.03 8.06
N GLY A 81 13.47 6.87 9.16
CA GLY A 81 13.28 5.74 10.08
C GLY A 81 11.88 5.70 10.73
N ASP A 82 11.30 6.85 11.03
CA ASP A 82 9.95 6.93 11.61
C ASP A 82 8.86 6.78 10.53
N ASP A 83 9.15 7.22 9.30
CA ASP A 83 8.30 6.96 8.14
C ASP A 83 8.28 5.46 7.80
N ILE A 84 9.43 4.78 7.83
CA ILE A 84 9.52 3.32 7.70
C ILE A 84 8.64 2.62 8.75
N LYS A 85 8.72 3.02 10.02
CA LYS A 85 7.88 2.45 11.09
C LYS A 85 6.40 2.69 10.81
N HIS A 86 6.05 3.88 10.32
CA HIS A 86 4.68 4.23 9.94
C HIS A 86 4.15 3.35 8.80
N CYS A 87 4.90 3.25 7.71
CA CYS A 87 4.53 2.41 6.58
C CYS A 87 4.44 0.92 6.95
N LYS A 88 5.29 0.44 7.86
CA LYS A 88 5.22 -0.94 8.39
C LYS A 88 3.96 -1.17 9.22
N ARG A 89 3.56 -0.21 10.08
CA ARG A 89 2.29 -0.31 10.83
C ARG A 89 1.07 -0.36 9.90
N ASN A 90 1.13 0.34 8.78
CA ASN A 90 0.07 0.34 7.77
C ASN A 90 0.10 -0.91 6.86
N GLY A 91 1.10 -1.79 7.01
CA GLY A 91 1.22 -3.02 6.21
C GLY A 91 1.77 -2.82 4.80
N ILE A 92 2.26 -1.62 4.47
CA ILE A 92 2.61 -1.17 3.10
C ILE A 92 4.11 -1.32 2.80
N LEU A 93 4.97 -1.39 3.81
CA LEU A 93 6.42 -1.52 3.58
C LEU A 93 6.90 -2.94 3.89
N LYS A 94 7.21 -3.69 2.84
CA LYS A 94 7.62 -5.11 2.91
C LYS A 94 9.12 -5.33 2.78
N GLN A 95 9.84 -4.56 1.95
CA GLN A 95 11.28 -4.71 1.71
C GLN A 95 11.97 -3.38 1.39
N ALA A 96 13.26 -3.26 1.71
CA ALA A 96 14.16 -2.22 1.25
C ALA A 96 15.18 -2.86 0.30
N SER A 97 15.48 -2.23 -0.84
CA SER A 97 16.33 -2.81 -1.90
C SER A 97 17.63 -2.05 -2.11
#